data_AF-A0A960L3D7-F1
#
_entry.id   AF-A0A960L3D7-F1
#
_cell.length_a   1.000
_cell.length_b   1.000
_cell.length_c   1.000
_cell.angle_alpha   90.00
_cell.angle_beta   90.00
_cell.angle_gamma   90.00
#
_symmetry.space_group_name_H-M   'P 1'
#
loop_
_entity.id
_entity.type
_entity.pdbx_description
1 polymer ?
#
loop_
_entity_poly.entity_id
_entity_poly.type
_entity_poly.pdbx_seq_one_letter_code
_entity_poly.pdbx_strand_id
1 'polypeptide(L)'
;EMFIILTAVEKVAVDFAKPTQRNLDRITVSEAKQHLADGQFPPGSMGPKIESAIAYIENGGSEVLITTPNALLSGDWDSVGTRIVPD
;
A
#
# COMPACT_ATOMS: atom_id res chain seq x y z
N GLU A 1 -8.58 9.16 11.31
CA GLU A 1 -9.26 7.90 10.94
C GLU A 1 -8.35 7.14 9.99
N MET A 2 -8.39 5.82 9.97
CA MET A 2 -7.54 4.99 9.11
C MET A 2 -8.38 4.33 8.04
N PHE A 3 -7.99 4.48 6.77
CA PHE A 3 -8.61 3.75 5.67
C PHE A 3 -7.86 2.42 5.44
N ILE A 4 -8.57 1.31 5.40
CA ILE A 4 -7.96 -0.03 5.28
C ILE A 4 -8.44 -0.70 4.01
N ILE A 5 -7.49 -1.18 3.21
CA ILE A 5 -7.75 -1.98 2.02
C ILE A 5 -7.32 -3.43 2.30
N LEU A 6 -8.31 -4.32 2.39
CA LEU A 6 -8.05 -5.75 2.55
C LEU A 6 -7.73 -6.39 1.20
N THR A 7 -6.68 -7.22 1.18
CA THR A 7 -6.24 -7.94 -0.02
C THR A 7 -5.69 -9.33 0.32
N ALA A 8 -5.24 -10.06 -0.70
CA ALA A 8 -4.74 -11.43 -0.59
C ALA A 8 -3.24 -11.51 -0.26
N VAL A 9 -2.53 -10.37 -0.27
CA VAL A 9 -1.10 -10.27 0.07
C VAL A 9 -0.92 -9.42 1.31
N GLU A 10 0.07 -9.75 2.13
CA GLU A 10 0.33 -9.03 3.37
C GLU A 10 0.91 -7.65 3.11
N LYS A 11 1.88 -7.51 2.19
CA LYS A 11 2.50 -6.23 1.86
C LYS A 11 2.48 -5.99 0.36
N VAL A 12 2.38 -4.72 -0.02
CA VAL A 12 2.63 -4.24 -1.38
C VAL A 12 4.13 -4.39 -1.65
N ALA A 13 4.48 -4.78 -2.87
CA ALA A 13 5.86 -4.91 -3.31
C ALA A 13 6.10 -4.08 -4.58
N VAL A 14 7.34 -3.63 -4.74
CA VAL A 14 7.87 -3.23 -6.06
C VAL A 14 8.79 -4.34 -6.58
N ASP A 15 9.06 -4.31 -7.87
CA ASP A 15 9.80 -5.35 -8.60
C ASP A 15 9.17 -6.73 -8.40
N PHE A 16 7.84 -6.78 -8.40
CA PHE A 16 7.08 -8.01 -8.17
C PHE A 16 7.50 -9.12 -9.15
N ALA A 17 7.69 -10.33 -8.62
CA ALA A 17 8.18 -11.52 -9.32
C ALA A 17 9.58 -11.39 -9.94
N LYS A 18 10.39 -10.40 -9.51
CA LYS A 18 11.81 -10.28 -9.88
C LYS A 18 12.72 -10.63 -8.70
N PRO A 19 14.00 -10.96 -8.94
CA PRO A 19 14.98 -11.14 -7.87
C PRO A 19 15.18 -9.91 -6.98
N THR A 20 14.85 -8.71 -7.48
CA THR A 20 14.95 -7.44 -6.76
C THR A 20 13.67 -7.06 -6.00
N GLN A 21 12.68 -7.97 -5.94
CA GLN A 21 11.41 -7.70 -5.26
C GLN A 21 11.65 -7.24 -3.82
N ARG A 22 11.04 -6.11 -3.46
CA ARG A 22 11.06 -5.59 -2.09
C ARG A 22 9.64 -5.24 -1.64
N ASN A 23 9.31 -5.68 -0.42
CA ASN A 23 8.07 -5.28 0.23
C ASN A 23 8.21 -3.85 0.76
N LEU A 24 7.09 -3.14 0.78
CA LEU A 24 6.99 -1.78 1.28
C LEU A 24 6.32 -1.82 2.65
N ASP A 25 7.01 -1.35 3.68
CA ASP A 25 6.41 -1.22 5.01
C ASP A 25 5.64 0.09 5.14
N ARG A 26 6.27 1.18 4.71
CA ARG A 26 5.72 2.53 4.72
C ARG A 26 6.25 3.33 3.54
N ILE A 27 5.38 4.05 2.85
CA ILE A 27 5.73 4.97 1.76
C ILE A 27 4.87 6.24 1.85
N THR A 28 5.39 7.33 1.30
CA THR A 28 4.66 8.59 1.09
C THR A 28 3.76 8.53 -0.14
N VAL A 29 2.84 9.49 -0.26
CA VAL A 29 2.04 9.67 -1.48
C VAL A 29 2.94 9.93 -2.69
N SER A 30 4.00 10.72 -2.55
CA SER A 30 4.94 10.97 -3.66
C SER A 30 5.63 9.70 -4.14
N GLU A 31 6.11 8.86 -3.22
CA GLU A 31 6.71 7.56 -3.57
C GLU A 31 5.69 6.61 -4.23
N ALA A 32 4.47 6.56 -3.70
CA ALA A 32 3.40 5.75 -4.28
C ALA A 32 3.06 6.17 -5.72
N LYS A 33 2.99 7.48 -5.99
CA LYS A 33 2.79 8.04 -7.34
C LYS A 33 3.96 7.71 -8.27
N GLN A 34 5.19 7.83 -7.79
CA GLN A 34 6.37 7.47 -8.58
C GLN A 34 6.33 5.98 -8.97
N HIS A 35 6.07 5.09 -8.03
CA HIS A 35 5.95 3.66 -8.31
C HIS A 35 4.78 3.31 -9.25
N LEU A 36 3.65 4.03 -9.16
CA LEU A 36 2.56 3.95 -10.14
C LEU A 36 3.05 4.33 -11.54
N ALA A 37 3.73 5.46 -11.68
CA ALA A 37 4.27 5.95 -12.96
C ALA A 37 5.33 5.01 -13.54
N ASP A 38 6.13 4.37 -12.68
CA ASP A 38 7.12 3.36 -13.05
C ASP A 38 6.49 2.00 -13.44
N GLY A 39 5.16 1.87 -13.36
CA GLY A 39 4.44 0.65 -13.71
C GLY A 39 4.63 -0.50 -12.71
N GLN A 40 4.99 -0.20 -11.45
CA GLN A 40 5.25 -1.21 -10.42
C GLN A 40 3.99 -1.95 -9.97
N PHE A 41 2.81 -1.34 -10.17
CA PHE A 41 1.53 -1.87 -9.69
C PHE A 41 0.62 -2.26 -10.86
N PRO A 42 0.26 -3.55 -11.02
CA PRO A 42 -0.57 -3.99 -12.13
C PRO A 42 -1.96 -3.32 -12.13
N PRO A 43 -2.46 -2.83 -13.28
CA PRO A 43 -3.72 -2.08 -13.36
C PRO A 43 -4.96 -2.93 -13.06
N GLY A 44 -4.86 -4.26 -13.17
CA GLY A 44 -5.95 -5.19 -12.86
C GLY A 44 -6.06 -5.57 -11.37
N SER A 45 -5.15 -5.12 -10.51
CA SER A 45 -5.13 -5.57 -9.12
C SER A 45 -4.62 -4.52 -8.13
N MET A 46 -3.30 -4.26 -8.10
CA MET A 46 -2.68 -3.39 -7.11
C MET A 46 -2.79 -1.92 -7.49
N GLY A 47 -2.72 -1.58 -8.77
CA GLY A 47 -2.81 -0.19 -9.26
C GLY A 47 -4.03 0.55 -8.69
N PRO A 48 -5.27 0.04 -8.87
CA PRO A 48 -6.48 0.69 -8.35
C PRO A 48 -6.49 0.86 -6.82
N LYS A 49 -5.79 -0.01 -6.07
CA LYS A 49 -5.69 0.09 -4.60
C LYS A 49 -4.78 1.24 -4.20
N ILE A 50 -3.65 1.40 -4.89
CA ILE A 50 -2.72 2.50 -4.67
C ILE A 50 -3.35 3.82 -5.10
N GLU A 51 -4.04 3.87 -6.23
CA GLU A 51 -4.78 5.05 -6.68
C GLU A 51 -5.84 5.48 -5.66
N SER A 52 -6.61 4.52 -5.13
CA SER A 52 -7.61 4.80 -4.09
C SER A 52 -6.97 5.31 -2.79
N ALA A 53 -5.82 4.75 -2.42
CA ALA A 53 -5.08 5.18 -1.23
C ALA A 53 -4.54 6.61 -1.36
N ILE A 54 -3.96 6.93 -2.51
CA ILE A 54 -3.50 8.28 -2.84
C ILE A 54 -4.67 9.26 -2.79
N ALA A 55 -5.78 8.94 -3.47
CA ALA A 55 -6.95 9.80 -3.50
C ALA A 55 -7.52 10.05 -2.10
N TYR A 56 -7.58 9.05 -1.22
CA TYR A 56 -8.03 9.24 0.16
C TYR A 56 -7.16 10.25 0.92
N ILE A 57 -5.83 10.10 0.83
CA ILE A 57 -4.89 10.98 1.54
C ILE A 57 -4.94 12.41 0.99
N GLU A 58 -4.97 12.58 -0.32
CA GLU A 58 -5.07 13.90 -0.97
C GLU A 58 -6.38 14.63 -0.63
N ASN A 59 -7.43 13.90 -0.30
CA ASN A 59 -8.71 14.46 0.17
C ASN A 59 -8.74 14.70 1.70
N GLY A 60 -7.58 14.74 2.36
CA GLY A 60 -7.45 15.07 3.79
C GLY A 60 -7.38 13.87 4.72
N GLY A 61 -7.30 12.65 4.19
CA GLY A 61 -7.05 11.44 4.95
C GLY A 61 -5.64 11.41 5.55
N SER A 62 -5.47 10.77 6.72
CA SER A 62 -4.19 10.77 7.44
C SER A 62 -3.30 9.55 7.13
N GLU A 63 -3.89 8.40 6.80
CA GLU A 63 -3.14 7.16 6.57
C GLU A 63 -4.03 6.10 5.88
N VAL A 64 -3.40 5.28 5.03
CA VAL A 64 -4.01 4.07 4.45
C VAL A 64 -3.17 2.85 4.78
N LEU A 65 -3.81 1.76 5.20
CA LEU A 65 -3.18 0.46 5.43
C LEU A 65 -3.68 -0.55 4.39
N ILE A 66 -2.74 -1.19 3.67
CA ILE A 66 -3.04 -2.29 2.73
C ILE A 66 -2.48 -3.58 3.33
N THR A 67 -3.34 -4.57 3.60
CA THR A 67 -2.93 -5.82 4.25
C THR A 67 -3.96 -6.96 4.06
N THR A 68 -3.71 -8.12 4.65
CA THR A 68 -4.68 -9.24 4.72
C THR A 68 -5.57 -9.15 5.96
N PRO A 69 -6.78 -9.77 5.94
CA PRO A 69 -7.61 -9.89 7.12
C PRO A 69 -6.90 -10.59 8.29
N ASN A 70 -6.14 -11.65 8.02
CA ASN A 70 -5.43 -12.41 9.05
C ASN A 70 -4.34 -11.59 9.75
N ALA A 71 -3.63 -10.73 9.02
CA ALA A 71 -2.60 -9.88 9.61
C ALA A 71 -3.18 -8.93 10.68
N LEU A 72 -4.40 -8.41 10.46
CA LEU A 72 -5.07 -7.56 11.45
C LEU A 72 -5.42 -8.30 12.75
N LEU A 73 -5.62 -9.62 12.69
CA LEU A 73 -5.91 -10.44 13.87
C LEU A 73 -4.69 -10.66 14.76
N SER A 74 -3.48 -10.34 14.28
CA SER A 74 -2.24 -10.49 15.06
C SER A 74 -2.18 -9.55 16.27
N GLY A 75 -2.89 -8.41 16.22
CA GLY A 75 -2.85 -7.38 17.25
C GLY A 75 -1.61 -6.48 17.20
N ASP A 76 -0.63 -6.77 16.36
CA ASP A 76 0.54 -5.90 16.11
C ASP A 76 0.31 -5.06 14.85
N TRP A 77 -0.47 -4.00 15.01
CA TRP A 77 -0.92 -3.19 13.88
C TRP A 77 0.24 -2.43 13.23
N ASP A 78 1.29 -2.10 13.97
CA ASP A 78 2.40 -1.27 13.48
C ASP A 78 3.35 -2.00 12.55
N SER A 79 3.45 -3.33 12.65
CA SER A 79 4.36 -4.15 11.83
C SER A 79 3.71 -4.77 10.59
N VAL A 80 2.38 -4.78 10.54
CA VAL A 80 1.61 -5.42 9.45
C VAL A 80 1.37 -4.47 8.28
N GLY A 81 1.30 -5.05 7.09
CA GLY A 81 0.84 -4.34 5.91
C GLY A 81 1.84 -3.38 5.29
N THR A 82 1.33 -2.61 4.33
CA THR A 82 1.97 -1.43 3.78
C THR A 82 1.16 -0.20 4.18
N ARG A 83 1.84 0.78 4.77
CA ARG A 83 1.26 2.08 5.12
C ARG A 83 1.56 3.12 4.05
N ILE A 84 0.54 3.83 3.62
CA ILE A 84 0.68 4.99 2.74
C ILE A 84 0.27 6.22 3.55
N VAL A 85 1.14 7.22 3.56
CA VAL A 85 1.00 8.43 4.40
C VAL A 85 1.24 9.70 3.57
N PRO A 86 0.79 10.86 4.06
CA PRO A 86 1.21 12.16 3.49
C PRO A 86 2.74 12.27 3.42
N ASP A 87 3.21 13.20 2.59
CA ASP A 87 4.63 13.56 2.47
C ASP A 87 5.22 14.15 3.77
#